data_AF-A0A7C3FTI2-F1
#
_entry.id   AF-A0A7C3FTI2-F1
#
_cell.length_a   1.000
_cell.length_b   1.000
_cell.length_c   1.000
_cell.angle_alpha   90.00
_cell.angle_beta   90.00
_cell.angle_gamma   90.00
#
_symmetry.space_group_name_H-M   'P 1'
#
loop_
_entity.id
_entity.type
_entity.pdbx_description
1 polymer ?
#
loop_
_entity_poly.entity_id
_entity_poly.type
_entity_poly.pdbx_seq_one_letter_code
_entity_poly.pdbx_strand_id
1 'polypeptide(L)'
;MITTHVILKKGKDKPVKNRHPWIFSGAIQRIEGDPRNGDVVDVWNRQARFVARGVISLKSQIRVRILTWRQNEKIDRNFWRRQIKRAIQGRETLENSSITNAYRLVHAEADGLPGLIVDRYGPWLVVQFLSVAVERHKNAIINALAEYAAPQGIFERSDTYTRELENLTPVTGPLWGETPADLIEIEENGFRFTVDIKSGQKTGYYLDQRENRKRIMPYLGGKEILNAFSFSGGFSVYAAAAGAGRIMNIDTSEDAHKMAQQNMWLNGFDDREDIYAAADAFELMRAYRDQKWTFDVVILDPPKFARNARQIKDASRGYKDINLLGMKLLKP
;
A
#
# COMPACT_ATOMS: atom_id res chain seq x y z
N MET A 1 16.20 10.69 34.04
CA MET A 1 15.73 9.59 33.16
C MET A 1 16.96 8.96 32.53
N ILE A 2 17.18 7.67 32.72
CA ILE A 2 18.29 6.96 32.07
C ILE A 2 17.92 6.89 30.57
N THR A 3 18.68 7.59 29.74
CA THR A 3 18.50 7.51 28.28
C THR A 3 18.96 6.13 27.83
N THR A 4 18.04 5.32 27.30
CA THR A 4 18.39 4.01 26.76
C THR A 4 19.22 4.17 25.49
N HIS A 5 20.34 3.47 25.42
CA HIS A 5 21.24 3.48 24.26
C HIS A 5 21.27 2.13 23.55
N VAL A 6 21.12 2.15 22.23
CA VAL A 6 21.32 0.99 21.35
C VAL A 6 22.69 1.12 20.69
N ILE A 7 23.62 0.24 21.05
CA ILE A 7 25.00 0.27 20.55
C ILE A 7 25.14 -0.65 19.34
N LEU A 8 25.59 -0.11 18.21
CA LEU A 8 25.77 -0.86 16.96
C LEU A 8 27.12 -1.61 16.90
N LYS A 9 27.14 -2.78 16.25
CA LYS A 9 28.36 -3.53 15.92
C LYS A 9 29.26 -2.73 14.96
N LYS A 10 30.57 -3.04 14.94
CA LYS A 10 31.56 -2.42 14.03
C LYS A 10 31.07 -2.48 12.57
N GLY A 11 31.04 -1.32 11.91
CA GLY A 11 30.66 -1.18 10.50
C GLY A 11 29.15 -1.23 10.22
N LYS A 12 28.30 -1.49 11.22
CA LYS A 12 26.84 -1.55 11.06
C LYS A 12 26.15 -0.18 11.18
N ASP A 13 26.90 0.88 11.48
CA ASP A 13 26.44 2.27 11.46
C ASP A 13 26.45 2.90 10.05
N LYS A 14 27.15 2.30 9.07
CA LYS A 14 27.24 2.82 7.69
C LYS A 14 25.86 2.95 7.00
N PRO A 15 24.97 1.93 7.00
CA PRO A 15 23.64 2.09 6.40
C PRO A 15 22.83 3.20 7.08
N VAL A 16 22.95 3.32 8.40
CA VAL A 16 22.22 4.33 9.18
C VAL A 16 22.71 5.74 8.82
N LYS A 17 24.03 5.94 8.68
CA LYS A 17 24.60 7.23 8.21
C LYS A 17 24.14 7.57 6.80
N ASN A 18 23.95 6.55 5.95
CA ASN A 18 23.36 6.67 4.62
C ASN A 18 21.82 6.73 4.64
N ARG A 19 21.23 7.10 5.78
CA ARG A 19 19.78 7.34 5.96
C ARG A 19 18.88 6.11 5.81
N HIS A 20 19.42 4.89 5.95
CA HIS A 20 18.57 3.72 6.07
C HIS A 20 17.72 3.79 7.35
N PRO A 21 16.38 3.64 7.28
CA PRO A 21 15.48 3.91 8.40
C PRO A 21 15.41 2.77 9.43
N TRP A 22 15.98 1.60 9.12
CA TRP A 22 15.89 0.42 9.99
C TRP A 22 17.23 -0.01 10.55
N ILE A 23 17.20 -0.45 11.80
CA ILE A 23 18.28 -1.17 12.47
C ILE A 23 17.79 -2.57 12.78
N PHE A 24 18.41 -3.55 12.13
CA PHE A 24 18.08 -4.95 12.34
C PHE A 24 18.69 -5.50 13.65
N SER A 25 18.02 -6.48 14.26
CA SER A 25 18.45 -7.16 15.49
C SER A 25 19.93 -7.60 15.42
N GLY A 26 20.36 -8.20 14.31
CA GLY A 26 21.72 -8.67 14.09
C GLY A 26 22.78 -7.56 13.98
N ALA A 27 22.38 -6.30 13.80
CA ALA A 27 23.26 -5.13 13.74
C ALA A 27 23.65 -4.59 15.12
N ILE A 28 22.94 -4.98 16.17
CA ILE A 28 23.09 -4.44 17.53
C ILE A 28 24.10 -5.27 18.31
N GLN A 29 25.05 -4.58 18.94
CA GLN A 29 26.05 -5.19 19.82
C GLN A 29 25.48 -5.40 21.22
N ARG A 30 24.85 -4.37 21.78
CA ARG A 30 24.17 -4.41 23.09
C ARG A 30 23.17 -3.27 23.20
N ILE A 31 22.28 -3.38 24.18
CA ILE A 31 21.35 -2.33 24.61
C ILE A 31 21.74 -1.97 26.04
N GLU A 32 21.92 -0.69 26.32
CA GLU A 32 22.24 -0.16 27.65
C GLU A 32 20.98 0.47 28.25
N GLY A 33 20.60 0.05 29.46
CA GLY A 33 19.31 0.35 30.07
C GLY A 33 18.29 -0.80 29.88
N ASP A 34 17.06 -0.58 30.34
CA ASP A 34 15.96 -1.55 30.26
C ASP A 34 14.75 -0.93 29.55
N PRO A 35 14.78 -0.78 28.21
CA PRO A 35 13.69 -0.18 27.48
C PRO A 35 12.48 -1.10 27.46
N ARG A 36 11.29 -0.50 27.54
CA ARG A 36 10.04 -1.17 27.18
C ARG A 36 9.85 -1.18 25.67
N ASN A 37 9.05 -2.12 25.20
CA ASN A 37 8.68 -2.18 23.79
C ASN A 37 8.02 -0.85 23.38
N GLY A 38 8.53 -0.23 22.31
CA GLY A 38 8.08 1.07 21.83
C GLY A 38 8.73 2.28 22.48
N ASP A 39 9.70 2.12 23.39
CA ASP A 39 10.40 3.28 23.96
C ASP A 39 11.25 4.00 22.89
N VAL A 40 11.38 5.32 23.04
CA VAL A 40 12.31 6.11 22.24
C VAL A 40 13.72 5.85 22.74
N VAL A 41 14.62 5.52 21.83
CA VAL A 41 16.01 5.16 22.12
C VAL A 41 16.97 5.93 21.23
N ASP A 42 18.14 6.25 21.78
CA ASP A 42 19.25 6.77 20.99
C ASP A 42 20.12 5.63 20.47
N VAL A 43 20.55 5.76 19.23
CA VAL A 43 21.40 4.79 18.54
C VAL A 43 22.80 5.36 18.49
N TRP A 44 23.75 4.62 19.04
CA TRP A 44 25.15 5.01 19.14
C TRP A 44 26.02 4.02 18.39
N ASN A 45 27.13 4.50 17.82
CA ASN A 45 28.15 3.62 17.29
C ASN A 45 29.09 3.13 18.40
N ARG A 46 30.01 2.22 18.06
CA ARG A 46 30.97 1.66 19.02
C ARG A 46 31.94 2.69 19.62
N GLN A 47 32.12 3.85 18.98
CA GLN A 47 32.94 4.96 19.47
C GLN A 47 32.15 5.91 20.39
N ALA A 48 30.99 5.48 20.90
CA ALA A 48 30.09 6.26 21.73
C ALA A 48 29.67 7.59 21.09
N ARG A 49 29.41 7.59 19.78
CA ARG A 49 28.86 8.76 19.07
C ARG A 49 27.41 8.50 18.68
N PHE A 50 26.57 9.51 18.88
CA PHE A 50 25.19 9.53 18.41
C PHE A 50 25.15 9.33 16.89
N VAL A 51 24.21 8.50 16.42
CA VAL A 51 23.98 8.21 15.01
C VAL A 51 22.56 8.60 14.60
N ALA A 52 21.57 8.20 15.40
CA ALA A 52 20.16 8.44 15.14
C ALA A 52 19.32 8.26 16.42
N ARG A 53 18.05 8.65 16.36
CA ARG A 53 17.03 8.40 17.39
C ARG A 53 15.83 7.75 16.74
N GLY A 54 15.27 6.75 17.41
CA GLY A 54 14.14 5.97 16.90
C GLY A 54 13.34 5.31 18.00
N VAL A 55 12.43 4.43 17.60
CA VAL A 55 11.61 3.65 18.52
C VAL A 55 12.03 2.18 18.46
N ILE A 56 12.22 1.57 19.62
CA ILE A 56 12.64 0.17 19.74
C ILE A 56 11.44 -0.79 19.65
N SER A 57 11.59 -1.89 18.92
CA SER A 57 10.65 -3.01 18.86
C SER A 57 11.33 -4.31 19.31
N LEU A 58 11.10 -4.72 20.56
CA LEU A 58 11.75 -5.85 21.23
C LEU A 58 11.33 -7.22 20.69
N LYS A 59 10.31 -7.29 19.85
CA LYS A 59 9.82 -8.53 19.24
C LYS A 59 10.09 -8.63 17.73
N SER A 60 10.40 -7.51 17.06
CA SER A 60 10.66 -7.47 15.61
C SER A 60 12.12 -7.72 15.23
N GLN A 61 12.35 -8.26 14.02
CA GLN A 61 13.69 -8.29 13.42
C GLN A 61 14.21 -6.88 13.10
N ILE A 62 13.30 -5.95 12.78
CA ILE A 62 13.62 -4.52 12.71
C ILE A 62 13.56 -3.99 14.15
N ARG A 63 14.70 -4.06 14.84
CA ARG A 63 14.79 -3.77 16.27
C ARG A 63 14.60 -2.28 16.58
N VAL A 64 15.04 -1.38 15.71
CA VAL A 64 14.78 0.06 15.85
C VAL A 64 14.35 0.63 14.51
N ARG A 65 13.23 1.38 14.51
CA ARG A 65 12.81 2.22 13.39
C ARG A 65 13.19 3.66 13.70
N ILE A 66 14.03 4.24 12.85
CA ILE A 66 14.60 5.58 13.03
C ILE A 66 13.56 6.63 12.67
N LEU A 67 13.45 7.63 13.53
CA LEU A 67 12.57 8.78 13.36
C LEU A 67 13.35 10.04 13.00
N THR A 68 14.59 10.17 13.51
CA THR A 68 15.42 11.34 13.23
C THR A 68 16.92 11.02 13.36
N TRP A 69 17.73 11.82 12.68
CA TRP A 69 19.19 11.85 12.83
C TRP A 69 19.67 13.13 13.52
N ARG A 70 18.75 13.95 14.05
CA ARG A 70 19.06 15.17 14.76
C ARG A 70 19.09 14.87 16.25
N GLN A 71 20.26 14.95 16.87
CA GLN A 71 20.46 14.62 18.29
C GLN A 71 19.55 15.44 19.22
N ASN A 72 19.31 16.71 18.89
CA ASN A 72 18.50 17.63 19.69
C ASN A 72 17.00 17.55 19.40
N GLU A 73 16.56 16.72 18.43
CA GLU A 73 15.14 16.60 18.11
C GLU A 73 14.43 15.64 19.06
N LYS A 74 13.52 16.18 19.87
CA LYS A 74 12.67 15.40 20.77
C LYS A 74 11.56 14.71 19.97
N ILE A 75 11.27 13.45 20.32
CA ILE A 75 10.14 12.70 19.78
C ILE A 75 8.94 12.90 20.71
N ASP A 76 8.31 14.06 20.59
CA ASP A 76 7.14 14.47 21.36
C ASP A 76 5.90 14.63 20.45
N ARG A 77 4.80 15.14 21.00
CA ARG A 77 3.57 15.38 20.21
C ARG A 77 3.83 16.31 19.01
N ASN A 78 4.72 17.29 19.16
CA ASN A 78 5.04 18.24 18.09
C ASN A 78 5.85 17.59 16.97
N PHE A 79 6.72 16.63 17.28
CA PHE A 79 7.39 15.82 16.26
C PHE A 79 6.39 15.13 15.34
N TRP A 80 5.44 14.36 15.89
CA TRP A 80 4.44 13.64 15.10
C TRP A 80 3.56 14.58 14.28
N ARG A 81 3.13 15.71 14.87
CA ARG A 81 2.37 16.76 14.15
C ARG A 81 3.14 17.29 12.94
N ARG A 82 4.43 17.63 13.10
CA ARG A 82 5.27 18.11 11.99
C ARG A 82 5.42 17.06 10.89
N GLN A 83 5.65 15.81 11.25
CA GLN A 83 5.82 14.72 10.29
C GLN A 83 4.55 14.46 9.48
N ILE A 84 3.38 14.43 10.14
CA ILE A 84 2.08 14.28 9.47
C ILE A 84 1.81 15.47 8.54
N LYS A 85 1.99 16.70 9.03
CA LYS A 85 1.82 17.90 8.21
C LYS A 85 2.70 17.87 6.96
N ARG A 86 3.97 17.47 7.11
CA ARG A 86 4.91 17.33 5.98
C ARG A 86 4.44 16.28 4.97
N ALA A 87 3.94 15.13 5.43
CA ALA A 87 3.44 14.08 4.53
C ALA A 87 2.23 14.55 3.72
N ILE A 88 1.29 15.25 4.37
CA ILE A 88 0.12 15.88 3.73
C ILE A 88 0.55 16.91 2.70
N GLN A 89 1.43 17.85 3.08
CA GLN A 89 1.97 18.85 2.15
C GLN A 89 2.67 18.23 0.93
N GLY A 90 3.31 17.08 1.09
CA GLY A 90 3.89 16.34 -0.04
C GLY A 90 2.87 15.84 -1.07
N ARG A 91 1.57 15.89 -0.77
CA ARG A 91 0.46 15.51 -1.67
C ARG A 91 -0.35 16.71 -2.14
N GLU A 92 0.12 17.95 -1.95
CA GLU A 92 -0.59 19.18 -2.32
C GLU A 92 -1.18 19.16 -3.74
N THR A 93 -0.45 18.63 -4.73
CA THR A 93 -0.95 18.50 -6.12
C THR A 93 -2.15 17.56 -6.22
N LEU A 94 -2.18 16.46 -5.47
CA LEU A 94 -3.31 15.52 -5.45
C LEU A 94 -4.44 16.04 -4.57
N GLU A 95 -4.13 16.76 -3.51
CA GLU A 95 -5.13 17.39 -2.63
C GLU A 95 -5.91 18.49 -3.33
N ASN A 96 -5.25 19.25 -4.21
CA ASN A 96 -5.86 20.29 -5.03
C ASN A 96 -6.42 19.78 -6.37
N SER A 97 -6.41 18.48 -6.62
CA SER A 97 -6.90 17.90 -7.87
C SER A 97 -8.43 17.88 -7.90
N SER A 98 -9.03 18.44 -8.95
CA SER A 98 -10.48 18.38 -9.17
C SER A 98 -10.97 17.05 -9.73
N ILE A 99 -10.04 16.16 -10.15
CA ILE A 99 -10.34 14.90 -10.83
C ILE A 99 -9.82 13.68 -10.08
N THR A 100 -9.32 13.85 -8.85
CA THR A 100 -8.77 12.75 -8.05
C THR A 100 -8.91 13.08 -6.58
N ASN A 101 -9.67 12.26 -5.86
CA ASN A 101 -9.89 12.41 -4.42
C ASN A 101 -9.40 11.19 -3.62
N ALA A 102 -8.78 10.21 -4.30
CA ALA A 102 -8.22 9.03 -3.67
C ALA A 102 -6.72 8.87 -3.95
N TYR A 103 -5.92 8.77 -2.88
CA TYR A 103 -4.46 8.68 -2.96
C TYR A 103 -3.83 8.31 -1.61
N ARG A 104 -2.59 7.82 -1.65
CA ARG A 104 -1.81 7.59 -0.44
C ARG A 104 -1.28 8.88 0.15
N LEU A 105 -1.80 9.25 1.33
CA LEU A 105 -1.43 10.44 2.08
C LEU A 105 -0.13 10.25 2.86
N VAL A 106 0.07 9.06 3.47
CA VAL A 106 1.29 8.70 4.20
C VAL A 106 1.78 7.33 3.76
N HIS A 107 3.06 7.25 3.38
CA HIS A 107 3.75 6.06 2.90
C HIS A 107 4.94 5.68 3.79
N ALA A 108 4.63 5.36 5.05
CA ALA A 108 5.54 4.76 6.01
C ALA A 108 6.90 5.49 6.12
N GLU A 109 8.01 4.75 6.01
CA GLU A 109 9.36 5.27 6.11
C GLU A 109 9.68 6.37 5.08
N ALA A 110 9.08 6.31 3.88
CA ALA A 110 9.32 7.31 2.83
C ALA A 110 8.86 8.71 3.26
N ASP A 111 7.81 8.78 4.09
CA ASP A 111 7.32 10.03 4.68
C ASP A 111 7.88 10.29 6.09
N GLY A 112 8.84 9.48 6.55
CA GLY A 112 9.45 9.59 7.87
C GLY A 112 8.52 9.20 9.02
N LEU A 113 7.54 8.33 8.75
CA LEU A 113 6.59 7.78 9.71
C LEU A 113 6.62 6.23 9.64
N PRO A 114 7.72 5.58 10.07
CA PRO A 114 7.95 4.14 9.85
C PRO A 114 6.81 3.23 10.35
N GLY A 115 6.18 2.52 9.43
CA GLY A 115 5.05 1.63 9.71
C GLY A 115 3.68 2.31 9.76
N LEU A 116 3.54 3.60 9.45
CA LEU A 116 2.23 4.23 9.26
C LEU A 116 1.86 4.27 7.78
N ILE A 117 0.72 3.70 7.41
CA ILE A 117 0.09 3.92 6.10
C ILE A 117 -1.19 4.72 6.32
N VAL A 118 -1.42 5.72 5.49
CA VAL A 118 -2.67 6.48 5.45
C VAL A 118 -3.07 6.63 3.99
N ASP A 119 -4.21 6.08 3.62
CA ASP A 119 -4.84 6.25 2.31
C ASP A 119 -6.05 7.16 2.48
N ARG A 120 -6.20 8.14 1.58
CA ARG A 120 -7.37 9.01 1.48
C ARG A 120 -8.32 8.45 0.43
N TYR A 121 -9.60 8.39 0.75
CA TYR A 121 -10.68 8.00 -0.13
C TYR A 121 -11.82 9.02 0.01
N GLY A 122 -11.78 10.06 -0.83
CA GLY A 122 -12.70 11.19 -0.71
C GLY A 122 -12.59 11.88 0.67
N PRO A 123 -13.69 11.93 1.45
CA PRO A 123 -13.68 12.52 2.79
C PRO A 123 -13.14 11.58 3.89
N TRP A 124 -12.80 10.33 3.56
CA TRP A 124 -12.40 9.31 4.54
C TRP A 124 -10.88 9.08 4.54
N LEU A 125 -10.33 8.76 5.71
CA LEU A 125 -8.98 8.22 5.83
C LEU A 125 -9.03 6.76 6.29
N VAL A 126 -8.28 5.90 5.61
CA VAL A 126 -8.00 4.53 6.05
C VAL A 126 -6.56 4.45 6.52
N VAL A 127 -6.36 4.03 7.77
CA VAL A 127 -5.04 4.03 8.42
C VAL A 127 -4.59 2.60 8.76
N GLN A 128 -3.29 2.36 8.66
CA GLN A 128 -2.67 1.13 9.16
C GLN A 128 -1.51 1.49 10.07
N PHE A 129 -1.55 0.97 11.30
CA PHE A 129 -0.46 1.07 12.26
C PHE A 129 0.30 -0.26 12.24
N LEU A 130 1.40 -0.33 11.50
CA LEU A 130 2.11 -1.58 11.21
C LEU A 130 3.38 -1.76 12.04
N SER A 131 3.66 -0.84 12.97
CA SER A 131 4.82 -0.92 13.87
C SER A 131 4.48 -0.45 15.28
N VAL A 132 5.23 -0.94 16.26
CA VAL A 132 5.10 -0.50 17.67
C VAL A 132 5.31 1.02 17.80
N ALA A 133 6.15 1.60 16.94
CA ALA A 133 6.44 3.03 16.93
C ALA A 133 5.18 3.87 16.72
N VAL A 134 4.38 3.52 15.71
CA VAL A 134 3.19 4.30 15.37
C VAL A 134 2.00 3.89 16.23
N GLU A 135 1.93 2.63 16.69
CA GLU A 135 0.89 2.16 17.61
C GLU A 135 0.94 2.91 18.94
N ARG A 136 2.13 3.07 19.55
CA ARG A 136 2.28 3.76 20.84
C ARG A 136 1.93 5.24 20.77
N HIS A 137 2.11 5.85 19.61
CA HIS A 137 1.83 7.27 19.38
C HIS A 137 0.53 7.52 18.61
N LYS A 138 -0.33 6.49 18.50
CA LYS A 138 -1.59 6.50 17.74
C LYS A 138 -2.46 7.72 18.05
N ASN A 139 -2.69 8.07 19.32
CA ASN A 139 -3.49 9.25 19.69
C ASN A 139 -2.91 10.57 19.16
N ALA A 140 -1.59 10.75 19.15
CA ALA A 140 -0.97 11.96 18.61
C ALA A 140 -1.10 12.02 17.08
N ILE A 141 -1.00 10.87 16.41
CA ILE A 141 -1.13 10.72 14.96
C ILE A 141 -2.58 11.00 14.52
N ILE A 142 -3.57 10.37 15.16
CA ILE A 142 -5.00 10.56 14.86
C ILE A 142 -5.38 12.03 14.98
N ASN A 143 -5.01 12.68 16.10
CA ASN A 143 -5.32 14.10 16.30
C ASN A 143 -4.68 14.99 15.22
N ALA A 144 -3.45 14.68 14.79
CA ALA A 144 -2.79 15.43 13.73
C ALA A 144 -3.44 15.20 12.36
N LEU A 145 -3.89 13.97 12.07
CA LEU A 145 -4.63 13.66 10.83
C LEU A 145 -5.99 14.37 10.80
N ALA A 146 -6.74 14.32 11.90
CA ALA A 146 -8.03 15.00 12.02
C ALA A 146 -7.89 16.52 11.82
N GLU A 147 -6.85 17.12 12.40
CA GLU A 147 -6.60 18.57 12.28
C GLU A 147 -6.13 18.98 10.87
N TYR A 148 -5.16 18.27 10.30
CA TYR A 148 -4.47 18.75 9.09
C TYR A 148 -5.04 18.20 7.78
N ALA A 149 -5.69 17.03 7.79
CA ALA A 149 -6.31 16.44 6.60
C ALA A 149 -7.83 16.69 6.53
N ALA A 150 -8.43 17.16 7.64
CA ALA A 150 -9.85 17.45 7.78
C ALA A 150 -10.80 16.40 7.18
N PRO A 151 -10.70 15.11 7.57
CA PRO A 151 -11.61 14.07 7.09
C PRO A 151 -12.97 14.12 7.82
N GLN A 152 -13.99 13.50 7.23
CA GLN A 152 -15.25 13.18 7.93
C GLN A 152 -15.08 12.04 8.95
N GLY A 153 -14.20 11.08 8.63
CA GLY A 153 -13.91 9.95 9.52
C GLY A 153 -12.59 9.26 9.21
N ILE A 154 -12.08 8.54 10.21
CA ILE A 154 -10.87 7.74 10.13
C ILE A 154 -11.20 6.30 10.51
N PHE A 155 -10.86 5.36 9.64
CA PHE A 155 -11.07 3.93 9.82
C PHE A 155 -9.72 3.19 9.88
N GLU A 156 -9.56 2.27 10.83
CA GLU A 156 -8.34 1.47 10.96
C GLU A 156 -8.46 0.14 10.20
N ARG A 157 -7.46 -0.17 9.35
CA ARG A 157 -7.26 -1.45 8.66
C ARG A 157 -5.89 -2.02 8.99
N SER A 158 -5.64 -2.14 10.28
CA SER A 158 -4.43 -2.74 10.86
C SER A 158 -4.52 -4.28 10.86
N ASP A 159 -5.45 -4.91 10.14
CA ASP A 159 -5.70 -6.35 10.05
C ASP A 159 -4.73 -7.08 9.11
N THR A 160 -3.44 -6.69 9.10
CA THR A 160 -2.44 -7.29 8.21
C THR A 160 -1.43 -8.16 8.96
N TYR A 161 -0.94 -9.21 8.28
CA TYR A 161 0.12 -10.11 8.79
C TYR A 161 1.38 -9.37 9.28
N THR A 162 1.66 -8.17 8.74
CA THR A 162 2.81 -7.35 9.15
C THR A 162 2.83 -7.06 10.66
N ARG A 163 1.65 -6.95 11.30
CA ARG A 163 1.56 -6.70 12.75
C ARG A 163 2.02 -7.88 13.60
N GLU A 164 1.86 -9.11 13.12
CA GLU A 164 2.37 -10.30 13.82
C GLU A 164 3.90 -10.25 13.94
N LEU A 165 4.59 -9.72 12.93
CA LEU A 165 6.05 -9.52 12.95
C LEU A 165 6.51 -8.51 14.01
N GLU A 166 5.60 -7.66 14.49
CA GLU A 166 5.81 -6.68 15.55
C GLU A 166 5.18 -7.13 16.88
N ASN A 167 4.59 -8.33 16.93
CA ASN A 167 3.83 -8.88 18.06
C ASN A 167 2.70 -7.94 18.50
N LEU A 168 1.98 -7.39 17.53
CA LEU A 168 0.79 -6.56 17.72
C LEU A 168 -0.46 -7.33 17.30
N THR A 169 -1.53 -7.24 18.08
CA THR A 169 -2.83 -7.82 17.72
C THR A 169 -3.40 -7.11 16.50
N PRO A 170 -3.94 -7.82 15.50
CA PRO A 170 -4.72 -7.22 14.41
C PRO A 170 -5.87 -6.36 14.94
N VAL A 171 -6.13 -5.21 14.29
CA VAL A 171 -7.22 -4.29 14.67
C VAL A 171 -7.90 -3.78 13.41
N THR A 172 -9.22 -3.72 13.42
CA THR A 172 -10.04 -3.09 12.39
C THR A 172 -11.23 -2.39 13.02
N GLY A 173 -11.64 -1.24 12.48
CA GLY A 173 -12.82 -0.53 12.96
C GLY A 173 -12.72 1.00 12.88
N PRO A 174 -13.83 1.69 13.21
CA PRO A 174 -13.85 3.15 13.27
C PRO A 174 -12.93 3.67 14.38
N LEU A 175 -12.20 4.74 14.09
CA LEU A 175 -11.15 5.27 14.97
C LEU A 175 -11.42 6.72 15.39
N TRP A 176 -12.00 7.53 14.50
CA TRP A 176 -12.34 8.93 14.77
C TRP A 176 -13.42 9.43 13.81
N GLY A 177 -14.30 10.32 14.26
CA GLY A 177 -15.33 10.95 13.44
C GLY A 177 -16.45 9.97 13.07
N GLU A 178 -17.00 10.14 11.86
CA GLU A 178 -18.08 9.30 11.35
C GLU A 178 -17.56 7.94 10.86
N THR A 179 -18.48 6.97 10.75
CA THR A 179 -18.18 5.67 10.14
C THR A 179 -18.69 5.65 8.70
N PRO A 180 -17.85 5.30 7.72
CA PRO A 180 -18.25 5.26 6.32
C PRO A 180 -19.31 4.18 6.04
N ALA A 181 -20.03 4.36 4.94
CA ALA A 181 -20.85 3.29 4.34
C ALA A 181 -19.97 2.08 3.95
N ASP A 182 -20.62 0.95 3.65
CA ASP A 182 -19.89 -0.28 3.28
C ASP A 182 -19.13 -0.10 1.95
N LEU A 183 -19.75 0.57 0.99
CA LEU A 183 -19.13 1.00 -0.25
C LEU A 183 -19.09 2.53 -0.29
N ILE A 184 -17.92 3.08 -0.60
CA ILE A 184 -17.73 4.51 -0.83
C ILE A 184 -17.32 4.75 -2.27
N GLU A 185 -17.80 5.84 -2.86
CA GLU A 185 -17.38 6.27 -4.19
C GLU A 185 -16.13 7.15 -4.07
N ILE A 186 -15.18 6.91 -4.97
CA ILE A 186 -13.97 7.71 -5.13
C ILE A 186 -13.81 8.13 -6.57
N GLU A 187 -12.98 9.14 -6.79
CA GLU A 187 -12.59 9.60 -8.10
C GLU A 187 -11.07 9.49 -8.29
N GLU A 188 -10.66 8.98 -9.44
CA GLU A 188 -9.28 8.84 -9.86
C GLU A 188 -9.15 9.18 -11.35
N ASN A 189 -8.35 10.20 -11.68
CA ASN A 189 -8.17 10.73 -13.03
C ASN A 189 -9.49 11.02 -13.80
N GLY A 190 -10.54 11.44 -13.10
CA GLY A 190 -11.86 11.72 -13.70
C GLY A 190 -12.77 10.50 -13.78
N PHE A 191 -12.31 9.32 -13.34
CA PHE A 191 -13.10 8.09 -13.32
C PHE A 191 -13.57 7.75 -11.92
N ARG A 192 -14.78 7.21 -11.84
CA ARG A 192 -15.43 6.87 -10.58
C ARG A 192 -15.27 5.40 -10.24
N PHE A 193 -15.00 5.09 -8.97
CA PHE A 193 -14.86 3.73 -8.48
C PHE A 193 -15.54 3.56 -7.14
N THR A 194 -16.15 2.40 -6.91
CA THR A 194 -16.57 1.95 -5.58
C THR A 194 -15.42 1.26 -4.86
N VAL A 195 -15.31 1.53 -3.55
CA VAL A 195 -14.30 0.96 -2.67
C VAL A 195 -14.96 0.43 -1.42
N ASP A 196 -14.70 -0.84 -1.11
CA ASP A 196 -15.00 -1.40 0.21
C ASP A 196 -13.80 -1.22 1.13
N ILE A 197 -13.87 -0.22 2.00
CA ILE A 197 -12.79 0.07 2.96
C ILE A 197 -12.86 -0.80 4.22
N LYS A 198 -14.00 -1.44 4.49
CA LYS A 198 -14.21 -2.27 5.70
C LYS A 198 -13.69 -3.69 5.50
N SER A 199 -14.00 -4.30 4.36
CA SER A 199 -13.72 -5.70 4.05
C SER A 199 -12.80 -5.90 2.84
N GLY A 200 -12.64 -4.88 1.98
CA GLY A 200 -11.83 -4.97 0.77
C GLY A 200 -10.35 -5.26 1.02
N GLN A 201 -9.68 -5.78 -0.03
CA GLN A 201 -8.24 -6.10 0.02
C GLN A 201 -7.38 -4.85 0.23
N LYS A 202 -6.22 -5.01 0.88
CA LYS A 202 -5.34 -3.91 1.33
C LYS A 202 -6.11 -2.95 2.25
N THR A 203 -6.26 -1.70 1.82
CA THR A 203 -7.04 -0.62 2.46
C THR A 203 -8.36 -0.37 1.72
N GLY A 204 -8.67 -1.18 0.70
CA GLY A 204 -9.89 -1.14 -0.10
C GLY A 204 -9.64 -1.09 -1.61
N TYR A 205 -8.60 -0.40 -2.06
CA TYR A 205 -8.30 -0.19 -3.49
C TYR A 205 -6.80 -0.06 -3.81
N TYR A 206 -6.39 -0.46 -5.01
CA TYR A 206 -5.00 -0.42 -5.48
C TYR A 206 -4.63 0.97 -6.04
N LEU A 207 -4.39 1.92 -5.11
CA LEU A 207 -3.97 3.30 -5.42
C LEU A 207 -2.58 3.40 -6.05
N ASP A 208 -1.74 2.39 -5.84
CA ASP A 208 -0.39 2.30 -6.41
C ASP A 208 -0.39 2.08 -7.94
N GLN A 209 -1.52 1.66 -8.51
CA GLN A 209 -1.68 1.41 -9.95
C GLN A 209 -2.24 2.62 -10.74
N ARG A 210 -2.56 3.75 -10.08
CA ARG A 210 -3.18 4.93 -10.72
C ARG A 210 -2.46 5.38 -12.00
N GLU A 211 -1.14 5.59 -11.90
CA GLU A 211 -0.36 6.08 -13.02
C GLU A 211 -0.21 5.02 -14.12
N ASN A 212 -0.19 3.74 -13.77
CA ASN A 212 -0.14 2.65 -14.75
C ASN A 212 -1.45 2.54 -15.52
N ARG A 213 -2.61 2.62 -14.85
CA ARG A 213 -3.93 2.65 -15.49
C ARG A 213 -4.03 3.78 -16.51
N LYS A 214 -3.59 4.99 -16.15
CA LYS A 214 -3.55 6.14 -17.05
C LYS A 214 -2.57 5.95 -18.21
N ARG A 215 -1.35 5.48 -17.91
CA ARG A 215 -0.26 5.36 -18.88
C ARG A 215 -0.58 4.40 -20.04
N ILE A 216 -1.40 3.39 -19.79
CA ILE A 216 -1.72 2.40 -20.83
C ILE A 216 -2.81 2.87 -21.81
N MET A 217 -3.60 3.89 -21.48
CA MET A 217 -4.75 4.32 -22.30
C MET A 217 -4.46 4.51 -23.80
N PRO A 218 -3.33 5.14 -24.21
CA PRO A 218 -3.02 5.34 -25.63
C PRO A 218 -2.90 4.04 -26.44
N TYR A 219 -2.72 2.90 -25.78
CA TYR A 219 -2.57 1.59 -26.41
C TYR A 219 -3.88 0.81 -26.51
N LEU A 220 -5.04 1.35 -26.11
CA LEU A 220 -6.25 0.54 -25.91
C LEU A 220 -7.38 0.79 -26.94
N GLY A 221 -7.38 1.92 -27.64
CA GLY A 221 -8.47 2.28 -28.55
C GLY A 221 -8.71 1.26 -29.67
N GLY A 222 -9.96 0.82 -29.82
CA GLY A 222 -10.43 -0.15 -30.81
C GLY A 222 -9.95 -1.60 -30.63
N LYS A 223 -9.24 -1.90 -29.53
CA LYS A 223 -8.55 -3.19 -29.35
C LYS A 223 -9.33 -4.18 -28.49
N GLU A 224 -9.03 -5.46 -28.68
CA GLU A 224 -9.46 -6.53 -27.78
C GLU A 224 -8.44 -6.72 -26.65
N ILE A 225 -8.92 -6.58 -25.41
CA ILE A 225 -8.09 -6.52 -24.21
C ILE A 225 -8.34 -7.75 -23.35
N LEU A 226 -7.28 -8.42 -22.92
CA LEU A 226 -7.32 -9.38 -21.82
C LEU A 226 -6.81 -8.72 -20.55
N ASN A 227 -7.70 -8.53 -19.56
CA ASN A 227 -7.36 -8.06 -18.23
C ASN A 227 -7.38 -9.24 -17.24
N ALA A 228 -6.22 -9.85 -16.99
CA ALA A 228 -6.09 -10.96 -16.05
C ALA A 228 -5.77 -10.44 -14.65
N PHE A 229 -6.37 -11.06 -13.63
CA PHE A 229 -6.37 -10.58 -12.24
C PHE A 229 -7.05 -9.21 -12.14
N SER A 230 -8.18 -9.09 -12.83
CA SER A 230 -8.88 -7.82 -13.07
C SER A 230 -9.40 -7.13 -11.82
N PHE A 231 -9.56 -7.86 -10.71
CA PHE A 231 -10.14 -7.35 -9.47
C PHE A 231 -11.42 -6.55 -9.74
N SER A 232 -11.53 -5.33 -9.21
CA SER A 232 -12.69 -4.45 -9.38
C SER A 232 -12.72 -3.68 -10.70
N GLY A 233 -12.04 -4.18 -11.74
CA GLY A 233 -12.11 -3.62 -13.09
C GLY A 233 -11.39 -2.29 -13.26
N GLY A 234 -10.39 -1.97 -12.42
CA GLY A 234 -9.68 -0.68 -12.49
C GLY A 234 -9.08 -0.41 -13.87
N PHE A 235 -8.39 -1.38 -14.47
CA PHE A 235 -7.88 -1.26 -15.84
C PHE A 235 -8.99 -1.29 -16.89
N SER A 236 -10.10 -1.97 -16.62
CA SER A 236 -11.23 -2.12 -17.54
C SER A 236 -11.96 -0.79 -17.76
N VAL A 237 -12.18 -0.01 -16.70
CA VAL A 237 -12.74 1.35 -16.81
C VAL A 237 -11.86 2.25 -17.67
N TYR A 238 -10.55 2.22 -17.47
CA TYR A 238 -9.60 3.00 -18.29
C TYR A 238 -9.56 2.51 -19.75
N ALA A 239 -9.67 1.20 -19.98
CA ALA A 239 -9.74 0.63 -21.31
C ALA A 239 -11.02 1.05 -22.05
N ALA A 240 -12.17 1.00 -21.38
CA ALA A 240 -13.43 1.45 -21.94
C ALA A 240 -13.42 2.94 -22.27
N ALA A 241 -12.90 3.77 -21.36
CA ALA A 241 -12.74 5.21 -21.58
C ALA A 241 -11.78 5.55 -22.72
N ALA A 242 -10.78 4.69 -22.98
CA ALA A 242 -9.88 4.81 -24.13
C ALA A 242 -10.50 4.30 -25.44
N GLY A 243 -11.75 3.81 -25.41
CA GLY A 243 -12.46 3.30 -26.59
C GLY A 243 -12.07 1.87 -26.98
N ALA A 244 -11.66 1.02 -26.03
CA ALA A 244 -11.40 -0.38 -26.30
C ALA A 244 -12.61 -1.09 -26.93
N GLY A 245 -12.35 -1.99 -27.88
CA GLY A 245 -13.40 -2.73 -28.58
C GLY A 245 -14.12 -3.70 -27.64
N ARG A 246 -13.38 -4.65 -27.07
CA ARG A 246 -13.91 -5.62 -26.10
C ARG A 246 -12.91 -5.91 -25.00
N ILE A 247 -13.38 -6.08 -23.77
CA ILE A 247 -12.55 -6.37 -22.61
C ILE A 247 -12.96 -7.75 -22.04
N MET A 248 -11.97 -8.62 -21.88
CA MET A 248 -12.07 -9.90 -21.20
C MET A 248 -11.45 -9.77 -19.81
N ASN A 249 -12.29 -9.79 -18.77
CA ASN A 249 -11.87 -9.72 -17.37
C ASN A 249 -11.79 -11.12 -16.78
N ILE A 250 -10.64 -11.47 -16.22
CA ILE A 250 -10.46 -12.71 -15.46
C ILE A 250 -10.13 -12.37 -14.02
N ASP A 251 -10.90 -12.90 -13.09
CA ASP A 251 -10.59 -12.88 -11.66
C ASP A 251 -11.26 -14.10 -11.00
N THR A 252 -10.71 -14.59 -9.91
CA THR A 252 -11.32 -15.70 -9.16
C THR A 252 -12.55 -15.28 -8.35
N SER A 253 -12.73 -13.98 -8.10
CA SER A 253 -13.79 -13.46 -7.25
C SER A 253 -14.98 -12.95 -8.05
N GLU A 254 -16.15 -13.57 -7.89
CA GLU A 254 -17.41 -13.06 -8.44
C GLU A 254 -17.79 -11.69 -7.88
N ASP A 255 -17.51 -11.45 -6.59
CA ASP A 255 -17.80 -10.15 -5.98
C ASP A 255 -16.92 -9.04 -6.56
N ALA A 256 -15.67 -9.35 -6.92
CA ALA A 256 -14.82 -8.42 -7.66
C ALA A 256 -15.40 -8.08 -9.03
N HIS A 257 -15.97 -9.07 -9.75
CA HIS A 257 -16.66 -8.84 -11.02
C HIS A 257 -17.93 -7.99 -10.87
N LYS A 258 -18.75 -8.23 -9.84
CA LYS A 258 -19.91 -7.36 -9.54
C LYS A 258 -19.46 -5.92 -9.30
N MET A 259 -18.37 -5.74 -8.56
CA MET A 259 -17.78 -4.41 -8.32
C MET A 259 -17.19 -3.80 -9.60
N ALA A 260 -16.59 -4.60 -10.48
CA ALA A 260 -16.11 -4.16 -11.78
C ALA A 260 -17.26 -3.68 -12.68
N GLN A 261 -18.38 -4.43 -12.74
CA GLN A 261 -19.58 -4.04 -13.48
C GLN A 261 -20.19 -2.75 -12.91
N GLN A 262 -20.27 -2.61 -11.59
CA GLN A 262 -20.71 -1.37 -10.94
C GLN A 262 -19.82 -0.19 -11.32
N ASN A 263 -18.50 -0.40 -11.36
CA ASN A 263 -17.54 0.65 -11.76
C ASN A 263 -17.70 1.01 -13.24
N MET A 264 -18.01 0.05 -14.12
CA MET A 264 -18.33 0.34 -15.52
C MET A 264 -19.60 1.18 -15.65
N TRP A 265 -20.66 0.80 -14.93
CA TRP A 265 -21.91 1.57 -14.89
C TRP A 265 -21.72 3.00 -14.37
N LEU A 266 -20.94 3.19 -13.30
CA LEU A 266 -20.60 4.52 -12.77
C LEU A 266 -19.90 5.42 -13.79
N ASN A 267 -19.27 4.85 -14.81
CA ASN A 267 -18.58 5.62 -15.85
C ASN A 267 -19.35 5.62 -17.19
N GLY A 268 -20.60 5.14 -17.22
CA GLY A 268 -21.45 5.15 -18.42
C GLY A 268 -21.03 4.12 -19.47
N PHE A 269 -20.52 2.96 -19.02
CA PHE A 269 -20.03 1.88 -19.88
C PHE A 269 -20.81 0.57 -19.68
N ASP A 270 -22.10 0.67 -19.30
CA ASP A 270 -22.97 -0.45 -18.97
C ASP A 270 -23.56 -1.18 -20.18
N ASP A 271 -23.47 -0.61 -21.37
CA ASP A 271 -23.96 -1.18 -22.64
C ASP A 271 -22.92 -2.05 -23.37
N ARG A 272 -21.72 -2.21 -22.80
CA ARG A 272 -20.61 -2.95 -23.42
C ARG A 272 -20.77 -4.46 -23.28
N GLU A 273 -20.43 -5.18 -24.34
CA GLU A 273 -20.37 -6.66 -24.37
C GLU A 273 -19.03 -7.24 -23.86
N ASP A 274 -18.57 -6.72 -22.72
CA ASP A 274 -17.37 -7.20 -22.04
C ASP A 274 -17.64 -8.54 -21.33
N ILE A 275 -16.60 -9.37 -21.17
CA ILE A 275 -16.71 -10.67 -20.49
C ILE A 275 -16.12 -10.58 -19.08
N TYR A 276 -16.80 -11.22 -18.13
CA TYR A 276 -16.35 -11.37 -16.74
C TYR A 276 -16.29 -12.86 -16.39
N ALA A 277 -15.09 -13.42 -16.40
CA ALA A 277 -14.85 -14.84 -16.14
C ALA A 277 -14.36 -15.04 -14.70
N ALA A 278 -15.22 -15.64 -13.87
CA ALA A 278 -14.88 -16.09 -12.52
C ALA A 278 -14.06 -17.38 -12.58
N ALA A 279 -12.74 -17.27 -12.72
CA ALA A 279 -11.86 -18.41 -12.98
C ALA A 279 -10.41 -18.17 -12.52
N ASP A 280 -9.65 -19.26 -12.34
CA ASP A 280 -8.19 -19.17 -12.22
C ASP A 280 -7.58 -18.68 -13.55
N ALA A 281 -6.77 -17.63 -13.46
CA ALA A 281 -6.18 -17.00 -14.64
C ALA A 281 -5.21 -17.93 -15.39
N PHE A 282 -4.44 -18.76 -14.69
CA PHE A 282 -3.50 -19.67 -15.36
C PHE A 282 -4.25 -20.76 -16.14
N GLU A 283 -5.28 -21.34 -15.54
CA GLU A 283 -6.12 -22.36 -16.19
C GLU A 283 -6.84 -21.79 -17.41
N LEU A 284 -7.53 -20.67 -17.24
CA LEU A 284 -8.32 -20.08 -18.33
C LEU A 284 -7.44 -19.57 -19.47
N MET A 285 -6.29 -18.94 -19.16
CA MET A 285 -5.34 -18.50 -20.21
C MET A 285 -4.72 -19.69 -20.97
N ARG A 286 -4.49 -20.84 -20.33
CA ARG A 286 -4.04 -22.06 -21.04
C ARG A 286 -5.14 -22.58 -21.97
N ALA A 287 -6.39 -22.59 -21.51
CA ALA A 287 -7.52 -22.98 -22.34
C ALA A 287 -7.68 -22.07 -23.56
N TYR A 288 -7.60 -20.74 -23.36
CA TYR A 288 -7.61 -19.75 -24.46
C TYR A 288 -6.47 -19.96 -25.46
N ARG A 289 -5.25 -20.23 -24.96
CA ARG A 289 -4.11 -20.55 -25.83
C ARG A 289 -4.40 -21.79 -26.68
N ASP A 290 -4.92 -22.86 -26.07
CA ASP A 290 -5.19 -24.12 -26.76
C ASP A 290 -6.34 -23.99 -27.77
N GLN A 291 -7.28 -23.10 -27.50
CA GLN A 291 -8.34 -22.69 -28.42
C GLN A 291 -7.90 -21.62 -29.44
N LYS A 292 -6.62 -21.21 -29.42
CA LYS A 292 -6.04 -20.19 -30.32
C LYS A 292 -6.72 -18.81 -30.24
N TRP A 293 -7.27 -18.47 -29.08
CA TRP A 293 -7.71 -17.10 -28.82
C TRP A 293 -6.50 -16.17 -28.76
N THR A 294 -6.66 -14.94 -29.24
CA THR A 294 -5.62 -13.91 -29.21
C THR A 294 -6.24 -12.55 -28.88
N PHE A 295 -5.43 -11.66 -28.33
CA PHE A 295 -5.81 -10.32 -27.89
C PHE A 295 -4.80 -9.30 -28.39
N ASP A 296 -5.22 -8.07 -28.61
CA ASP A 296 -4.32 -6.99 -29.01
C ASP A 296 -3.48 -6.48 -27.82
N VAL A 297 -4.03 -6.57 -26.60
CA VAL A 297 -3.36 -6.17 -25.36
C VAL A 297 -3.65 -7.17 -24.26
N VAL A 298 -2.62 -7.55 -23.51
CA VAL A 298 -2.73 -8.41 -22.33
C VAL A 298 -2.19 -7.65 -21.12
N ILE A 299 -3.04 -7.46 -20.11
CA ILE A 299 -2.69 -6.85 -18.82
C ILE A 299 -2.58 -7.98 -17.80
N LEU A 300 -1.43 -8.06 -17.13
CA LEU A 300 -1.15 -9.04 -16.07
C LEU A 300 -0.77 -8.31 -14.79
N ASP A 301 -1.67 -8.30 -13.80
CA ASP A 301 -1.40 -7.77 -12.45
C ASP A 301 -1.59 -8.85 -11.35
N PRO A 302 -0.79 -9.94 -11.38
CA PRO A 302 -0.97 -11.04 -10.45
C PRO A 302 -0.64 -10.65 -9.00
N PRO A 303 -1.22 -11.35 -8.01
CA PRO A 303 -0.85 -11.17 -6.62
C PRO A 303 0.61 -11.58 -6.37
N LYS A 304 1.16 -11.16 -5.23
CA LYS A 304 2.53 -11.53 -4.83
C LYS A 304 2.66 -13.05 -4.65
N PHE A 305 3.42 -13.70 -5.53
CA PHE A 305 3.70 -15.14 -5.43
C PHE A 305 4.70 -15.52 -4.32
N ALA A 306 5.59 -14.60 -3.91
CA ALA A 306 6.51 -14.82 -2.79
C ALA A 306 6.16 -13.93 -1.59
N ARG A 307 6.01 -14.54 -0.41
CA ARG A 307 5.84 -13.84 0.87
C ARG A 307 7.13 -13.78 1.68
N ASN A 308 8.09 -14.65 1.39
CA ASN A 308 9.40 -14.68 2.04
C ASN A 308 10.52 -15.13 1.09
N ALA A 309 11.78 -14.96 1.53
CA ALA A 309 12.95 -15.23 0.71
C ALA A 309 13.06 -16.70 0.23
N ARG A 310 12.51 -17.66 0.98
CA ARG A 310 12.57 -19.08 0.60
C ARG A 310 11.70 -19.40 -0.61
N GLN A 311 10.63 -18.62 -0.82
CA GLN A 311 9.67 -18.82 -1.91
C GLN A 311 10.09 -18.16 -3.24
N ILE A 312 11.21 -17.40 -3.27
CA ILE A 312 11.60 -16.61 -4.45
C ILE A 312 11.76 -17.48 -5.70
N LYS A 313 12.35 -18.68 -5.58
CA LYS A 313 12.61 -19.56 -6.72
C LYS A 313 11.31 -20.04 -7.38
N ASP A 314 10.34 -20.45 -6.58
CA ASP A 314 9.04 -20.93 -7.10
C ASP A 314 8.17 -19.77 -7.59
N ALA A 315 8.16 -18.64 -6.88
CA ALA A 315 7.51 -17.42 -7.35
C ALA A 315 8.05 -16.96 -8.71
N SER A 316 9.36 -17.04 -8.93
CA SER A 316 9.99 -16.69 -10.21
C SER A 316 9.49 -17.58 -11.36
N ARG A 317 9.23 -18.86 -11.08
CA ARG A 317 8.62 -19.78 -12.07
C ARG A 317 7.18 -19.38 -12.38
N GLY A 318 6.39 -19.03 -11.36
CA GLY A 318 5.02 -18.52 -11.55
C GLY A 318 4.98 -17.25 -12.41
N TYR A 319 5.84 -16.28 -12.12
CA TYR A 319 5.96 -15.06 -12.93
C TYR A 319 6.41 -15.33 -14.36
N LYS A 320 7.34 -16.27 -14.57
CA LYS A 320 7.73 -16.70 -15.91
C LYS A 320 6.53 -17.29 -16.66
N ASP A 321 5.79 -18.20 -16.03
CA ASP A 321 4.69 -18.92 -16.69
C ASP A 321 3.55 -17.97 -17.08
N ILE A 322 3.12 -17.08 -16.17
CA ILE A 322 2.02 -16.14 -16.48
C ILE A 322 2.39 -15.18 -17.61
N ASN A 323 3.63 -14.68 -17.64
CA ASN A 323 4.11 -13.80 -18.71
C ASN A 323 4.24 -14.56 -20.04
N LEU A 324 4.73 -15.80 -20.02
CA LEU A 324 4.79 -16.65 -21.22
C LEU A 324 3.40 -16.93 -21.78
N LEU A 325 2.41 -17.20 -20.93
CA LEU A 325 1.02 -17.35 -21.36
C LEU A 325 0.47 -16.06 -21.96
N GLY A 326 0.71 -14.91 -21.32
CA GLY A 326 0.31 -13.61 -21.86
C GLY A 326 0.92 -13.35 -23.23
N MET A 327 2.21 -13.59 -23.42
CA MET A 327 2.89 -13.44 -24.72
C MET A 327 2.32 -14.35 -25.80
N LYS A 328 1.94 -15.58 -25.45
CA LYS A 328 1.32 -16.54 -26.40
C LYS A 328 -0.12 -16.18 -26.80
N LEU A 329 -0.76 -15.30 -26.04
CA LEU A 329 -2.11 -14.81 -26.30
C LEU A 329 -2.12 -13.45 -27.01
N LEU A 330 -0.96 -12.86 -27.31
CA LEU A 330 -0.88 -11.62 -28.08
C LEU A 330 -1.04 -11.88 -29.58
N LYS A 331 -1.75 -10.98 -30.25
CA LYS A 331 -1.72 -10.87 -31.72
C LYS A 331 -0.30 -10.47 -32.18
N PRO A 332 0.13 -10.90 -33.38
CA PRO A 332 1.47 -10.60 -33.92
C PRO A 332 1.81 -9.10 -34.03
#